data_AF-A0A7S0DDQ4-F1
#
_entry.id   AF-A0A7S0DDQ4-F1
#
_cell.length_a   1.000
_cell.length_b   1.000
_cell.length_c   1.000
_cell.angle_alpha   90.00
_cell.angle_beta   90.00
_cell.angle_gamma   90.00
#
_symmetry.space_group_name_H-M   'P 1'
#
loop_
_entity.id
_entity.type
_entity.pdbx_description
1 polymer ?
#
loop_
_entity_poly.entity_id
_entity_poly.type
_entity_poly.pdbx_seq_one_letter_code
_entity_poly.pdbx_strand_id
1 'polypeptide(L)'
;DDADEKTRRLLRAALARGRAGAAPRLMREHCLAPELRPDGIVVQRLMLAPEAREGDEHAVPVILAHDEAFGDDPRPLMCFMHGTGGDSEALLETQLVPFAKRGYCALGVDAPCHGRRLDPADAAAEEKEGDA
;
A
#
# COMPACT_ATOMS: atom_id res chain seq x y z
N ASP A 1 -36.50 -5.02 -11.23
CA ASP A 1 -36.21 -5.82 -12.41
C ASP A 1 -35.34 -6.99 -11.97
N ASP A 2 -35.76 -8.23 -12.19
CA ASP A 2 -35.13 -9.44 -11.61
C ASP A 2 -33.69 -9.67 -12.12
N ALA A 3 -33.37 -9.10 -13.28
CA ALA A 3 -32.02 -9.09 -13.84
C ALA A 3 -31.04 -8.25 -13.01
N ASP A 4 -31.50 -7.11 -12.47
CA ASP A 4 -30.68 -6.23 -11.62
C ASP A 4 -30.38 -6.88 -10.27
N GLU A 5 -31.35 -7.60 -9.72
CA GLU A 5 -31.18 -8.27 -8.42
C GLU A 5 -30.27 -9.50 -8.55
N LYS A 6 -30.35 -10.24 -9.66
CA LYS A 6 -29.40 -11.32 -9.98
C LYS A 6 -27.98 -10.77 -10.13
N THR A 7 -27.81 -9.65 -10.82
CA THR A 7 -26.51 -8.99 -11.02
C THR A 7 -25.93 -8.50 -9.70
N ARG A 8 -26.73 -7.82 -8.88
CA ARG A 8 -26.34 -7.36 -7.54
C ARG A 8 -25.90 -8.53 -6.64
N ARG A 9 -26.62 -9.65 -6.68
CA ARG A 9 -26.26 -10.86 -5.92
C ARG A 9 -24.94 -11.47 -6.39
N LEU A 10 -24.73 -11.59 -7.70
CA LEU A 10 -23.49 -12.11 -8.26
C LEU A 10 -22.29 -11.21 -7.95
N LEU A 11 -22.49 -9.88 -8.00
CA LEU A 11 -21.46 -8.91 -7.64
C LEU A 11 -21.10 -9.00 -6.15
N ARG A 12 -22.09 -9.06 -5.25
CA ARG A 12 -21.84 -9.26 -3.80
C ARG A 12 -21.10 -10.57 -3.53
N ALA A 13 -21.49 -11.65 -4.20
CA ALA A 13 -20.80 -12.93 -4.08
C ALA A 13 -19.36 -12.85 -4.62
N ALA A 14 -19.14 -12.13 -5.73
CA ALA A 14 -17.81 -11.91 -6.30
C ALA A 14 -16.90 -11.07 -5.41
N LEU A 15 -17.43 -9.99 -4.84
CA LEU A 15 -16.73 -9.14 -3.88
C LEU A 15 -16.41 -9.90 -2.59
N ALA A 16 -17.31 -10.79 -2.13
CA ALA A 16 -17.09 -11.65 -0.99
C ALA A 16 -16.07 -12.79 -1.23
N ARG A 17 -15.70 -13.09 -2.50
CA ARG A 17 -14.62 -14.05 -2.81
C ARG A 17 -13.25 -13.51 -2.39
N GLY A 18 -13.07 -12.19 -2.35
CA GLY A 18 -12.01 -11.58 -1.54
C GLY A 18 -12.41 -11.78 -0.08
N ARG A 19 -11.94 -12.86 0.55
CA ARG A 19 -12.42 -13.31 1.86
C ARG A 19 -12.38 -12.17 2.88
N ALA A 20 -13.55 -11.71 3.31
CA ALA A 20 -13.69 -11.00 4.57
C ALA A 20 -13.20 -11.94 5.69
N GLY A 21 -12.14 -11.57 6.39
CA GLY A 21 -11.64 -12.29 7.57
C GLY A 21 -10.19 -12.78 7.51
N ALA A 22 -9.48 -12.66 6.39
CA ALA A 22 -8.02 -12.83 6.36
C ALA A 22 -7.36 -11.45 6.39
N ALA A 23 -6.61 -11.15 7.46
CA ALA A 23 -5.82 -9.93 7.54
C ALA A 23 -4.53 -10.16 6.73
N PRO A 24 -4.10 -9.21 5.87
CA PRO A 24 -2.81 -9.34 5.21
C PRO A 24 -1.69 -9.38 6.26
N ARG A 25 -0.69 -10.23 6.03
CA ARG A 25 0.52 -10.28 6.86
C ARG A 25 1.45 -9.15 6.45
N LEU A 26 1.91 -8.38 7.44
CA LEU A 26 3.04 -7.46 7.25
C LEU A 26 4.34 -8.26 7.09
N MET A 27 5.00 -8.11 5.96
CA MET A 27 6.32 -8.70 5.69
C MET A 27 7.41 -7.76 6.21
N ARG A 28 7.64 -7.79 7.53
CA ARG A 28 8.54 -6.85 8.23
C ARG A 28 9.95 -6.81 7.65
N GLU A 29 10.43 -7.96 7.21
CA GLU A 29 11.73 -8.16 6.56
C GLU A 29 11.89 -7.39 5.23
N HIS A 30 10.79 -7.00 4.58
CA HIS A 30 10.77 -6.22 3.33
C HIS A 30 10.29 -4.77 3.54
N CYS A 31 10.01 -4.36 4.78
CA CYS A 31 9.60 -2.99 5.08
C CYS A 31 10.83 -2.09 5.25
N LEU A 32 10.73 -0.84 4.81
CA LEU A 32 11.75 0.16 5.11
C LEU A 32 11.47 0.83 6.46
N ALA A 33 12.52 1.35 7.08
CA ALA A 33 12.38 2.14 8.30
C ALA A 33 11.48 3.37 8.04
N PRO A 34 10.67 3.79 9.03
CA PRO A 34 9.91 5.04 8.91
C PRO A 34 10.83 6.22 8.64
N GLU A 35 10.48 7.02 7.62
CA GLU A 35 11.17 8.25 7.27
C GLU A 35 10.41 9.42 7.90
N LEU A 36 11.04 10.15 8.82
CA LEU A 36 10.52 11.43 9.29
C LEU A 36 11.03 12.55 8.37
N ARG A 37 10.09 13.20 7.68
CA ARG A 37 10.40 14.31 6.78
C ARG A 37 10.52 15.64 7.54
N PRO A 38 11.25 16.63 7.01
CA PRO A 38 11.39 17.96 7.63
C PRO A 38 10.08 18.72 7.86
N ASP A 39 9.01 18.34 7.14
CA ASP A 39 7.67 18.93 7.26
C ASP A 39 6.79 18.23 8.31
N GLY A 40 7.36 17.37 9.16
CA GLY A 40 6.66 16.69 10.24
C GLY A 40 5.80 15.51 9.79
N ILE A 41 5.95 15.08 8.54
CA ILE A 41 5.26 13.91 7.99
C ILE A 41 6.14 12.68 8.14
N VAL A 42 5.56 11.63 8.69
CA VAL A 42 6.14 10.29 8.72
C VAL A 42 5.68 9.54 7.49
N VAL A 43 6.63 8.94 6.78
CA VAL A 43 6.37 8.08 5.62
C VAL A 43 6.85 6.66 5.95
N GLN A 44 5.97 5.68 5.80
CA GLN A 44 6.28 4.27 6.01
C GLN A 44 6.06 3.52 4.71
N ARG A 45 7.08 2.78 4.28
CA ARG A 45 7.03 1.92 3.09
C ARG A 45 6.97 0.48 3.55
N LEU A 46 5.80 -0.14 3.38
CA LEU A 46 5.47 -1.43 3.93
C LEU A 46 5.18 -2.43 2.81
N MET A 47 5.30 -3.71 3.14
CA MET A 47 5.00 -4.81 2.23
C MET A 47 3.95 -5.73 2.86
N LEU A 48 2.82 -5.93 2.17
CA LEU A 48 1.69 -6.73 2.66
C LEU A 48 1.52 -7.99 1.81
N ALA A 49 1.54 -9.17 2.42
CA ALA A 49 1.23 -10.43 1.74
C ALA A 49 -0.17 -10.94 2.11
N PRO A 50 -0.93 -11.52 1.16
CA PRO A 50 -2.17 -12.21 1.49
C PRO A 50 -1.89 -13.43 2.37
N GLU A 51 -2.74 -13.71 3.36
CA GLU A 51 -2.69 -14.99 4.07
C GLU A 51 -3.32 -16.10 3.22
N ALA A 52 -2.54 -16.77 2.37
CA ALA A 52 -2.94 -18.03 1.74
C ALA A 52 -1.78 -19.03 1.65
N ARG A 53 -2.11 -20.30 1.87
CA ARG A 53 -1.20 -21.46 2.03
C ARG A 53 -0.68 -22.06 0.72
N GLU A 54 -0.94 -21.45 -0.42
CA GLU A 54 -0.52 -21.96 -1.73
C GLU A 54 0.03 -20.82 -2.58
N GLY A 55 1.31 -20.94 -2.96
CA GLY A 55 2.00 -20.05 -3.90
C GLY A 55 2.61 -18.80 -3.26
N ASP A 56 3.81 -18.44 -3.72
CA ASP A 56 4.54 -17.18 -3.41
C ASP A 56 3.83 -15.93 -3.98
N GLU A 57 2.50 -15.89 -3.94
CA GLU A 57 1.70 -15.02 -4.79
C GLU A 57 1.33 -13.70 -4.09
N HIS A 58 2.02 -12.66 -4.59
CA HIS A 58 1.60 -11.26 -4.65
C HIS A 58 1.66 -10.45 -3.35
N ALA A 59 2.88 -10.30 -2.81
CA ALA A 59 3.15 -9.20 -1.88
C ALA A 59 2.86 -7.84 -2.57
N VAL A 60 2.19 -6.95 -1.84
CA VAL A 60 1.74 -5.64 -2.31
C VAL A 60 2.50 -4.55 -1.54
N PRO A 61 3.30 -3.73 -2.23
CA PRO A 61 3.86 -2.52 -1.64
C PRO A 61 2.76 -1.54 -1.27
N VAL A 62 2.89 -0.92 -0.10
CA VAL A 62 2.04 0.18 0.34
C VAL A 62 2.87 1.29 0.97
N ILE A 63 2.43 2.53 0.78
CA ILE A 63 3.03 3.70 1.42
C ILE A 63 2.01 4.34 2.34
N LEU A 64 2.33 4.45 3.62
CA LEU A 64 1.55 5.19 4.59
C LEU A 64 2.20 6.54 4.85
N ALA A 65 1.41 7.61 4.80
CA ALA A 65 1.85 8.95 5.19
C ALA A 65 0.88 9.51 6.25
N HIS A 66 1.44 10.02 7.34
CA HIS A 66 0.70 10.66 8.42
C HIS A 66 1.59 11.70 9.11
N ASP A 67 1.01 12.63 9.88
CA ASP A 67 1.84 13.52 10.70
C ASP A 67 2.43 12.80 11.92
N GLU A 68 3.47 13.36 12.53
CA GLU A 68 4.13 12.79 13.72
C GLU A 68 3.18 12.69 14.94
N ALA A 69 2.15 13.54 14.98
CA ALA A 69 1.12 13.51 16.03
C ALA A 69 0.07 12.41 15.82
N PHE A 70 0.30 11.49 14.87
CA PHE A 70 -0.51 10.30 14.69
C PHE A 70 -0.34 9.37 15.90
N GLY A 71 -1.17 9.62 16.92
CA GLY A 71 -1.24 8.85 18.17
C GLY A 71 -2.46 7.93 18.21
N ASP A 72 -2.99 7.73 19.42
CA ASP A 72 -4.07 6.79 19.69
C ASP A 72 -5.46 7.23 19.16
N ASP A 73 -5.60 8.48 18.75
CA ASP A 73 -6.86 9.01 18.24
C ASP A 73 -7.10 8.55 16.79
N PRO A 74 -8.24 7.88 16.50
CA PRO A 74 -8.52 7.36 15.17
C PRO A 74 -8.68 8.50 14.16
N ARG A 75 -7.95 8.42 13.06
CA ARG A 75 -8.00 9.40 11.96
C ARG A 75 -8.67 8.81 10.72
N PRO A 76 -9.32 9.65 9.90
CA PRO A 76 -9.83 9.21 8.61
C PRO A 76 -8.69 8.72 7.71
N LEU A 77 -8.88 7.55 7.11
CA LEU A 77 -7.97 6.94 6.15
C LEU A 77 -8.38 7.31 4.73
N MET A 78 -7.43 7.78 3.92
CA MET A 78 -7.59 8.06 2.50
C MET A 78 -6.72 7.12 1.69
N CYS A 79 -7.34 6.22 0.92
CA CYS A 79 -6.64 5.24 0.11
C CYS A 79 -6.57 5.69 -1.36
N PHE A 80 -5.38 5.61 -1.94
CA PHE A 80 -5.10 5.94 -3.33
C PHE A 80 -4.53 4.72 -4.04
N MET A 81 -4.96 4.51 -5.28
CA MET A 81 -4.31 3.61 -6.21
C MET A 81 -3.67 4.45 -7.31
N HIS A 82 -2.47 4.07 -7.75
CA HIS A 82 -1.78 4.77 -8.83
C HIS A 82 -2.44 4.49 -10.18
N GLY A 83 -2.19 5.38 -11.15
CA GLY A 83 -2.56 5.16 -12.55
C GLY A 83 -1.67 4.12 -13.24
N THR A 84 -2.04 3.71 -14.45
CA THR A 84 -1.26 2.74 -15.25
C THR A 84 0.19 3.18 -15.44
N GLY A 85 1.15 2.28 -15.18
CA GLY A 85 2.58 2.52 -15.37
C GLY A 85 3.27 3.31 -14.24
N GLY A 86 2.53 3.72 -13.21
CA GLY A 86 3.09 4.34 -12.01
C GLY A 86 3.25 3.39 -10.83
N ASP A 87 3.64 3.96 -9.69
CA ASP A 87 3.72 3.32 -8.38
C ASP A 87 3.24 4.31 -7.29
N SER A 88 3.15 3.84 -6.04
CA SER A 88 2.73 4.66 -4.90
C SER A 88 3.74 5.76 -4.56
N GLU A 89 5.02 5.63 -4.94
CA GLU A 89 6.01 6.70 -4.74
C GLU A 89 5.66 7.94 -5.56
N ALA A 90 5.17 7.77 -6.78
CA ALA A 90 4.70 8.88 -7.62
C ALA A 90 3.53 9.65 -6.96
N LEU A 91 2.80 9.01 -6.03
CA LEU A 91 1.70 9.62 -5.29
C LEU A 91 2.14 10.40 -4.05
N LEU A 92 3.40 10.24 -3.62
CA LEU A 92 3.87 10.73 -2.33
C LEU A 92 3.69 12.25 -2.18
N GLU A 93 4.23 13.01 -3.12
CA GLU A 93 4.20 14.48 -3.07
C GLU A 93 2.86 15.06 -3.55
N THR A 94 2.11 14.31 -4.37
CA THR A 94 0.92 14.83 -5.06
C THR A 94 -0.39 14.51 -4.35
N GLN A 95 -0.49 13.37 -3.65
CA GLN A 95 -1.66 13.02 -2.84
C GLN A 95 -1.30 12.73 -1.38
N LEU A 96 -0.32 11.85 -1.10
CA LEU A 96 -0.16 11.31 0.25
C LEU A 96 0.24 12.38 1.27
N VAL A 97 1.32 13.13 1.01
CA VAL A 97 1.79 14.22 1.88
C VAL A 97 0.74 15.34 2.01
N PRO A 98 0.11 15.83 0.92
CA PRO A 98 -0.96 16.83 1.03
C PRO A 98 -2.16 16.40 1.89
N PHE A 99 -2.54 15.12 1.91
CA PHE A 99 -3.61 14.63 2.78
C PHE A 99 -3.13 14.44 4.22
N ALA A 100 -1.91 13.93 4.42
CA ALA A 100 -1.30 13.80 5.74
C ALA A 100 -1.24 15.16 6.47
N LYS A 101 -0.81 16.23 5.77
CA LYS A 101 -0.77 17.61 6.29
C LYS A 101 -2.15 18.16 6.70
N ARG A 102 -3.24 17.55 6.23
CA ARG A 102 -4.62 17.94 6.57
C ARG A 102 -5.21 17.07 7.69
N GLY A 103 -4.39 16.24 8.33
CA GLY A 103 -4.77 15.39 9.45
C GLY A 103 -5.34 14.03 9.05
N TYR A 104 -5.23 13.63 7.78
CA TYR A 104 -5.61 12.28 7.34
C TYR A 104 -4.45 11.30 7.53
N CYS A 105 -4.80 10.02 7.65
CA CYS A 105 -3.87 8.95 7.33
C CYS A 105 -4.00 8.69 5.82
N ALA A 106 -2.93 8.87 5.05
CA ALA A 106 -2.96 8.64 3.60
C ALA A 106 -2.23 7.34 3.25
N LEU A 107 -2.86 6.50 2.44
CA LEU A 107 -2.34 5.21 2.04
C LEU A 107 -2.26 5.12 0.51
N GLY A 108 -1.07 4.97 -0.04
CA GLY A 108 -0.85 4.52 -1.42
C GLY A 108 -0.78 3.00 -1.47
N VAL A 109 -1.50 2.39 -2.40
CA VAL A 109 -1.49 0.93 -2.61
C VAL A 109 -1.14 0.66 -4.06
N ASP A 110 -0.11 -0.16 -4.26
CA ASP A 110 0.24 -0.66 -5.59
C ASP A 110 -0.71 -1.79 -6.01
N ALA A 111 -1.02 -1.86 -7.30
CA ALA A 111 -1.79 -3.00 -7.80
C ALA A 111 -0.94 -4.29 -7.69
N PRO A 112 -1.54 -5.46 -7.41
CA PRO A 112 -0.82 -6.73 -7.45
C PRO A 112 -0.05 -6.89 -8.77
N CYS A 113 1.23 -7.28 -8.70
CA CYS A 113 2.16 -7.35 -9.84
C CYS A 113 2.60 -6.01 -10.47
N HIS A 114 2.24 -4.86 -9.89
CA HIS A 114 2.69 -3.53 -10.28
C HIS A 114 3.41 -2.82 -9.12
N GLY A 115 4.17 -1.76 -9.41
CA GLY A 115 4.99 -1.03 -8.43
C GLY A 115 6.48 -1.38 -8.45
N ARG A 116 7.30 -0.60 -7.74
CA ARG A 116 8.71 -0.93 -7.46
C ARG A 116 8.72 -2.09 -6.49
N ARG A 117 9.06 -3.30 -6.96
CA ARG A 117 9.24 -4.43 -6.05
C ARG A 117 10.43 -4.10 -5.15
N LEU A 118 10.19 -4.08 -3.84
CA LEU A 118 11.27 -4.12 -2.85
C LEU A 118 11.81 -5.55 -2.84
N ASP A 119 12.39 -5.99 -3.96
CA ASP A 119 13.13 -7.25 -4.01
C ASP A 119 14.46 -6.99 -3.28
N PRO A 120 14.79 -7.70 -2.19
CA PRO A 120 16.04 -7.49 -1.47
C PRO A 120 17.28 -7.71 -2.35
N ALA A 121 17.13 -8.48 -3.44
CA ALA A 121 18.18 -8.69 -4.42
C ALA A 121 18.48 -7.44 -5.27
N ASP A 122 17.47 -6.61 -5.56
CA ASP A 122 17.62 -5.41 -6.38
C ASP A 122 18.30 -4.26 -5.61
N ALA A 123 18.05 -4.14 -4.31
CA ALA A 123 18.74 -3.18 -3.45
C ALA A 123 20.27 -3.45 -3.34
N ALA A 124 20.68 -4.72 -3.42
CA ALA A 124 22.09 -5.10 -3.42
C ALA A 124 22.79 -4.90 -4.78
N ALA A 125 22.02 -4.71 -5.86
CA ALA A 125 22.54 -4.42 -7.19
C ALA A 125 22.81 -2.92 -7.37
N GLU A 126 21.95 -2.04 -6.84
CA GLU A 126 22.14 -0.58 -6.92
C GLU A 126 23.37 -0.10 -6.12
N GLU A 127 23.74 -0.74 -5.01
CA GLU A 127 24.99 -0.41 -4.29
C GLU A 127 26.27 -0.80 -5.06
N LYS A 128 26.19 -1.73 -6.03
CA LYS A 128 27.36 -2.16 -6.82
C LYS A 128 27.57 -1.38 -8.10
N GLU A 129 26.57 -0.65 -8.58
CA GLU A 129 26.66 0.13 -9.82
C GLU A 129 27.15 1.57 -9.57
N GLY A 130 27.20 2.01 -8.31
CA GLY A 130 27.73 3.32 -7.92
C GLY A 130 29.24 3.38 -7.63
N ASP A 131 29.97 2.27 -7.74
CA ASP A 131 31.41 2.17 -7.46
C ASP A 131 32.24 1.61 -8.63
N ALA A 132 31.76 1.83 -9.88
CA ALA A 132 32.44 1.45 -11.12
C ALA A 132 32.83 2.66 -11.97
#